data_AF-A0A953PTP3-F1
#
_entry.id   AF-A0A953PTP3-F1
#
_cell.length_a   1.000
_cell.length_b   1.000
_cell.length_c   1.000
_cell.angle_alpha   90.00
_cell.angle_beta   90.00
_cell.angle_gamma   90.00
#
_symmetry.space_group_name_H-M   'P 1'
#
loop_
_entity.id
_entity.type
_entity.pdbx_description
1 polymer ?
#
loop_
_entity_poly.entity_id
_entity_poly.type
_entity_poly.pdbx_seq_one_letter_code
_entity_poly.pdbx_strand_id
1 'polypeptide(L)'
;MGFLDSLFGKACPRCGTKGAKESGGRILCPNPTCAYYDASRGGGTSAARFASPSSGGGFTSASGLAIRYQTASGEEKTFDADASSGVWHKNHLSVKVAPRGVHLTLSRDRILNLSEIESAFPARVAPEQERPSRVERQILNFHKKRGSTSPRYEALRAKYPDW
;
A
#
# COMPACT_ATOMS: atom_id res chain seq x y z
N MET A 1 -3.42 40.03 -11.12
CA MET A 1 -4.23 38.88 -11.57
C MET A 1 -3.75 38.52 -12.98
N GLY A 2 -3.26 37.34 -13.34
CA GLY A 2 -2.90 36.12 -12.62
C GLY A 2 -1.92 35.34 -13.52
N PHE A 3 -0.90 34.75 -12.91
CA PHE A 3 0.37 34.25 -13.46
C PHE A 3 0.25 32.96 -14.32
N LEU A 4 -0.89 32.72 -14.98
CA LEU A 4 -1.25 31.43 -15.60
C LEU A 4 -1.46 31.46 -17.13
N ASP A 5 -1.42 32.63 -17.78
CA ASP A 5 -1.68 32.72 -19.23
C ASP A 5 -0.45 32.40 -20.11
N SER A 6 0.77 32.41 -19.55
CA SER A 6 2.01 32.21 -20.32
C SER A 6 2.44 30.75 -20.50
N LEU A 7 1.68 29.77 -20.00
CA LEU A 7 1.97 28.34 -20.15
C LEU A 7 1.14 27.64 -21.24
N PHE A 8 0.06 28.27 -21.70
CA PHE A 8 -0.78 27.72 -22.76
C PHE A 8 -0.36 28.34 -24.09
N GLY A 9 0.54 27.65 -24.81
CA GLY A 9 0.93 28.04 -26.17
C GLY A 9 -0.29 28.32 -27.07
N LYS A 10 -0.07 29.14 -28.11
CA LYS A 10 -1.10 29.56 -29.08
C LYS A 10 -1.96 28.37 -29.53
N ALA A 11 -3.24 28.60 -29.78
CA ALA A 11 -4.09 27.57 -30.40
C ALA A 11 -3.56 27.25 -31.81
N CYS A 12 -3.51 25.96 -32.17
CA CYS A 12 -3.13 25.58 -33.52
C CYS A 12 -4.14 26.16 -34.52
N PRO A 13 -3.72 26.90 -35.56
CA PRO A 13 -4.65 27.50 -36.52
C PRO A 13 -5.39 26.46 -37.39
N ARG A 14 -4.95 25.19 -37.37
CA ARG A 14 -5.57 24.13 -38.18
C ARG A 14 -6.57 23.25 -37.41
N CYS A 15 -6.33 23.02 -36.12
CA CYS A 15 -7.17 22.10 -35.31
C CYS A 15 -7.68 22.72 -34.01
N GLY A 16 -7.32 23.97 -33.70
CA GLY A 16 -7.73 24.68 -32.49
C GLY A 16 -7.12 24.14 -31.18
N THR A 17 -6.32 23.07 -31.22
CA THR A 17 -5.70 22.49 -30.02
C THR A 17 -4.78 23.52 -29.36
N LYS A 18 -5.05 23.83 -28.09
CA LYS A 18 -4.23 24.72 -27.26
C LYS A 18 -2.86 24.10 -27.02
N GLY A 19 -1.81 24.92 -26.99
CA GLY A 19 -0.44 24.46 -26.77
C GLY A 19 0.39 24.26 -28.05
N ALA A 20 -0.06 24.76 -29.20
CA ALA A 20 0.80 24.81 -30.38
C ALA A 20 1.91 25.86 -30.17
N LYS A 21 3.12 25.52 -30.61
CA LYS A 21 4.25 26.46 -30.59
C LYS A 21 4.84 26.62 -31.98
N GLU A 22 5.26 27.83 -32.27
CA GLU A 22 5.96 28.18 -33.50
C GLU A 22 7.46 28.10 -33.23
N SER A 23 8.19 27.32 -34.03
CA SER A 23 9.64 27.17 -33.91
C SER A 23 10.26 27.29 -35.30
N GLY A 24 11.05 28.33 -35.53
CA GLY A 24 11.76 28.54 -36.80
C GLY A 24 10.85 28.63 -38.04
N GLY A 25 9.68 29.29 -37.92
CA GLY A 25 8.72 29.46 -39.02
C GLY A 25 7.83 28.25 -39.30
N ARG A 26 7.87 27.21 -38.46
CA ARG A 26 6.98 26.04 -38.54
C ARG A 26 6.09 25.96 -37.31
N ILE A 27 4.80 25.74 -37.53
CA ILE A 27 3.82 25.54 -36.45
C ILE A 27 3.87 24.07 -36.05
N LEU A 28 4.08 23.80 -34.76
CA LEU A 28 4.16 22.45 -34.20
C LEU A 28 2.97 22.24 -33.27
N CYS A 29 2.17 21.23 -33.56
CA CYS A 29 0.97 20.89 -32.81
C CYS A 29 1.17 19.59 -32.00
N PRO A 30 0.74 19.54 -30.74
CA PRO A 30 0.79 18.30 -29.95
C PRO A 30 -0.33 17.30 -30.27
N ASN A 31 -1.29 17.66 -31.15
CA ASN A 31 -2.44 16.81 -31.46
C ASN A 31 -2.07 15.77 -32.55
N PRO A 32 -2.15 14.45 -32.27
CA PRO A 32 -1.79 13.38 -33.22
C PRO A 32 -2.64 13.36 -34.49
N THR A 33 -3.81 13.99 -34.49
CA THR A 33 -4.69 14.06 -35.67
C THR A 33 -4.45 15.29 -36.54
N CYS A 34 -3.53 16.17 -36.16
CA CYS A 34 -3.21 17.38 -36.92
C CYS A 34 -2.10 17.10 -37.95
N ALA A 35 -2.17 17.73 -39.12
CA ALA A 35 -1.09 17.65 -40.11
C ALA A 35 0.24 18.26 -39.62
N TYR A 36 0.17 19.13 -38.62
CA TYR A 36 1.35 19.75 -37.97
C TYR A 36 1.79 18.98 -36.72
N TYR A 37 1.39 17.71 -36.58
CA TYR A 37 1.74 16.90 -35.42
C TYR A 37 3.24 16.63 -35.36
N ASP A 38 3.84 16.92 -34.21
CA ASP A 38 5.21 16.52 -33.91
C ASP A 38 5.23 15.64 -32.65
N ALA A 39 5.58 14.36 -32.86
CA ALA A 39 5.62 13.35 -31.81
C ALA A 39 6.66 13.65 -30.71
N SER A 40 7.63 14.52 -30.97
CA SER A 40 8.66 14.92 -29.99
C SER A 40 8.08 15.78 -28.86
N ARG A 41 6.84 16.27 -29.00
CA ARG A 41 6.10 17.01 -27.95
C ARG A 41 4.78 16.39 -27.53
N GLY A 42 4.35 15.32 -28.17
CA GLY A 42 3.38 14.42 -27.54
C GLY A 42 4.08 13.84 -26.31
N GLY A 43 3.69 14.31 -25.11
CA GLY A 43 4.24 13.86 -23.84
C GLY A 43 4.47 12.35 -23.86
N GLY A 44 5.74 11.97 -23.82
CA GLY A 44 6.16 10.63 -24.17
C GLY A 44 5.51 9.59 -23.28
N THR A 45 5.05 8.51 -23.91
CA THR A 45 5.42 7.16 -23.48
C THR A 45 5.31 6.20 -24.67
N SER A 46 6.10 6.44 -25.71
CA SER A 46 6.39 5.43 -26.72
C SER A 46 7.70 4.72 -26.38
N ALA A 47 7.56 3.45 -26.02
CA ALA A 47 8.46 2.34 -26.37
C ALA A 47 9.94 2.69 -26.58
N ALA A 48 10.73 2.60 -25.51
CA ALA A 48 12.18 2.49 -25.60
C ALA A 48 12.62 1.10 -25.15
N ARG A 49 13.16 0.33 -26.10
CA ARG A 49 13.98 -0.85 -25.85
C ARG A 49 15.26 -0.38 -25.14
N PHE A 50 15.42 -0.74 -23.87
CA PHE A 50 16.70 -0.78 -23.16
C PHE A 50 16.84 -2.12 -22.47
N ALA A 51 17.99 -2.75 -22.63
CA ALA A 51 18.36 -3.99 -21.96
C ALA A 51 18.86 -3.71 -20.53
N SER A 52 18.33 -4.49 -19.58
CA SER A 52 18.85 -4.81 -18.22
C SER A 52 18.85 -3.71 -17.13
N PRO A 53 18.93 -4.09 -15.84
CA PRO A 53 17.89 -4.73 -15.05
C PRO A 53 17.46 -3.80 -13.88
N SER A 54 16.18 -3.59 -13.67
CA SER A 54 15.69 -3.17 -12.35
C SER A 54 14.19 -3.42 -12.29
N SER A 55 13.88 -4.50 -11.58
CA SER A 55 12.63 -4.76 -10.88
C SER A 55 12.06 -3.45 -10.34
N GLY A 56 11.17 -2.81 -11.10
CA GLY A 56 10.23 -1.83 -10.56
C GLY A 56 9.33 -2.63 -9.64
N GLY A 57 9.75 -2.75 -8.38
CA GLY A 57 9.27 -3.71 -7.40
C GLY A 57 7.79 -3.50 -7.09
N GLY A 58 6.93 -4.05 -7.95
CA GLY A 58 5.63 -4.52 -7.50
C GLY A 58 5.91 -5.49 -6.37
N PHE A 59 5.35 -5.22 -5.20
CA PHE A 59 5.40 -6.18 -4.11
C PHE A 59 4.68 -7.44 -4.60
N THR A 60 5.44 -8.47 -4.92
CA THR A 60 4.90 -9.80 -5.18
C THR A 60 4.78 -10.48 -3.83
N SER A 61 3.57 -10.84 -3.45
CA SER A 61 3.32 -11.61 -2.23
C SER A 61 4.10 -12.92 -2.33
N ALA A 62 5.11 -13.11 -1.48
CA ALA A 62 5.95 -14.31 -1.48
C ALA A 62 5.12 -15.55 -1.15
N SER A 63 4.06 -15.36 -0.37
CA SER A 63 3.02 -16.35 -0.09
C SER A 63 1.66 -15.73 -0.43
N GLY A 64 1.32 -15.74 -1.72
CA GLY A 64 0.10 -15.14 -2.24
C GLY A 64 -1.15 -15.81 -1.69
N LEU A 65 -1.83 -15.11 -0.78
CA LEU A 65 -3.11 -15.51 -0.22
C LEU A 65 -4.17 -14.49 -0.66
N ALA A 66 -5.16 -14.94 -1.43
CA ALA A 66 -6.24 -14.06 -1.88
C ALA A 66 -7.23 -13.81 -0.74
N ILE A 67 -7.34 -12.57 -0.27
CA ILE A 67 -8.32 -12.15 0.74
C ILE A 67 -9.52 -11.54 0.04
N ARG A 68 -10.70 -12.15 0.22
CA ARG A 68 -11.99 -11.61 -0.25
C ARG A 68 -12.61 -10.76 0.84
N TYR A 69 -12.80 -9.48 0.57
CA TYR A 69 -13.28 -8.51 1.54
C TYR A 69 -14.50 -7.76 1.02
N GLN A 70 -15.53 -7.66 1.86
CA GLN A 70 -16.70 -6.84 1.59
C GLN A 70 -16.47 -5.42 2.14
N THR A 71 -16.45 -4.44 1.25
CA THR A 71 -16.33 -3.03 1.64
C THR A 71 -17.61 -2.52 2.31
N ALA A 72 -17.55 -1.34 2.94
CA ALA A 72 -18.70 -0.74 3.63
C ALA A 72 -19.88 -0.44 2.67
N SER A 73 -19.60 -0.25 1.38
CA SER A 73 -20.60 -0.07 0.32
C SER A 73 -21.20 -1.38 -0.18
N GLY A 74 -20.75 -2.54 0.34
CA GLY A 74 -21.19 -3.86 -0.10
C GLY A 74 -20.43 -4.42 -1.31
N GLU A 75 -19.48 -3.66 -1.88
CA GLU A 75 -18.65 -4.11 -2.99
C GLU A 75 -17.61 -5.14 -2.51
N GLU A 76 -17.52 -6.27 -3.21
CA GLU A 76 -16.53 -7.31 -2.98
C GLU A 76 -15.20 -6.93 -3.63
N LYS A 77 -14.12 -6.99 -2.86
CA LYS A 77 -12.75 -6.78 -3.35
C LYS A 77 -11.86 -7.94 -2.96
N THR A 78 -11.09 -8.39 -3.92
CA THR A 78 -10.06 -9.42 -3.72
C THR A 78 -8.69 -8.76 -3.67
N PHE A 79 -7.92 -9.09 -2.63
CA PHE A 79 -6.56 -8.59 -2.44
C PHE A 79 -5.59 -9.76 -2.34
N ASP A 80 -4.49 -9.72 -3.10
CA ASP A 80 -3.42 -10.69 -2.94
C ASP A 80 -2.53 -10.26 -1.78
N ALA A 81 -2.68 -10.93 -0.64
CA ALA A 81 -1.93 -10.64 0.57
C ALA A 81 -0.69 -11.54 0.70
N ASP A 82 0.31 -11.07 1.41
CA ASP A 82 1.48 -11.87 1.78
C ASP A 82 1.26 -12.52 3.15
N ALA A 83 1.15 -13.86 3.16
CA ALA A 83 0.91 -14.66 4.36
C ALA A 83 1.99 -14.47 5.46
N SER A 84 3.20 -14.08 5.07
CA SER A 84 4.33 -13.85 5.97
C SER A 84 4.20 -12.56 6.79
N SER A 85 3.45 -11.59 6.27
CA SER A 85 3.40 -10.21 6.81
C SER A 85 2.18 -9.93 7.69
N GLY A 86 1.20 -10.84 7.71
CA GLY A 86 -0.08 -10.60 8.34
C GLY A 86 -0.08 -10.90 9.82
N VAL A 87 -0.75 -10.03 10.59
CA VAL A 87 -0.92 -10.19 12.02
C VAL A 87 -2.36 -9.88 12.40
N TRP A 88 -2.97 -10.79 13.16
CA TRP A 88 -4.26 -10.55 13.80
C TRP A 88 -4.12 -9.66 15.04
N HIS A 89 -4.90 -8.59 15.04
CA HIS A 89 -5.09 -7.66 16.16
C HIS A 89 -6.55 -7.71 16.60
N LYS A 90 -6.86 -8.60 17.55
CA LYS A 90 -8.24 -8.85 18.02
C LYS A 90 -9.14 -9.19 16.82
N ASN A 91 -9.96 -8.23 16.39
CA ASN A 91 -10.93 -8.37 15.30
C ASN A 91 -10.44 -7.83 13.95
N HIS A 92 -9.19 -7.37 13.86
CA HIS A 92 -8.64 -6.82 12.63
C HIS A 92 -7.42 -7.60 12.15
N LEU A 93 -7.34 -7.87 10.87
CA LEU A 93 -6.15 -8.39 10.21
C LEU A 93 -5.36 -7.22 9.62
N SER A 94 -4.10 -7.06 10.02
CA SER A 94 -3.17 -6.13 9.39
C SER A 94 -2.22 -6.91 8.49
N VAL A 95 -2.21 -6.64 7.19
CA VAL A 95 -1.42 -7.41 6.21
C VAL A 95 -0.95 -6.55 5.05
N LYS A 96 0.20 -6.88 4.44
CA LYS A 96 0.66 -6.25 3.19
C LYS A 96 -0.01 -6.90 2.00
N VAL A 97 -0.50 -6.07 1.07
CA VAL A 97 -1.15 -6.54 -0.17
C VAL A 97 -0.40 -6.10 -1.42
N ALA A 98 -0.31 -7.00 -2.38
CA ALA A 98 0.16 -6.76 -3.73
C ALA A 98 -0.90 -6.01 -4.58
N PRO A 99 -0.50 -5.32 -5.66
CA PRO A 99 0.88 -5.11 -6.13
C PRO A 99 1.60 -3.95 -5.44
N ARG A 100 0.87 -3.09 -4.70
CA ARG A 100 1.43 -1.85 -4.13
C ARG A 100 2.25 -2.06 -2.85
N GLY A 101 2.18 -3.22 -2.22
CA GLY A 101 2.85 -3.51 -0.93
C GLY A 101 2.29 -2.67 0.23
N VAL A 102 1.07 -2.17 0.09
CA VAL A 102 0.43 -1.31 1.10
C VAL A 102 -0.08 -2.18 2.24
N HIS A 103 0.07 -1.69 3.47
CA HIS A 103 -0.57 -2.29 4.63
C HIS A 103 -2.06 -1.96 4.64
N LEU A 104 -2.90 -3.00 4.65
CA LEU A 104 -4.33 -2.87 4.87
C LEU A 104 -4.72 -3.46 6.22
N THR A 105 -5.63 -2.75 6.89
CA THR A 105 -6.31 -3.24 8.09
C THR A 105 -7.72 -3.65 7.71
N LEU A 106 -8.00 -4.95 7.73
CA LEU A 106 -9.27 -5.54 7.35
C LEU A 106 -10.02 -6.00 8.59
N SER A 107 -11.31 -5.70 8.70
CA SER A 107 -12.16 -6.22 9.78
C SER A 107 -12.54 -7.67 9.52
N ARG A 108 -12.44 -8.52 10.54
CA ARG A 108 -12.74 -9.95 10.50
C ARG A 108 -14.15 -10.24 9.98
N ASP A 109 -15.14 -9.49 10.43
CA ASP A 109 -16.57 -9.69 10.09
C ASP A 109 -16.90 -9.50 8.61
N ARG A 110 -16.00 -8.86 7.85
CA ARG A 110 -16.19 -8.52 6.44
C ARG A 110 -15.30 -9.36 5.52
N ILE A 111 -14.53 -10.30 6.06
CA ILE A 111 -13.72 -11.23 5.28
C ILE A 111 -14.59 -12.43 4.93
N LEU A 112 -14.79 -12.66 3.63
CA LEU A 112 -15.70 -13.70 3.14
C LEU A 112 -15.05 -15.10 3.20
N ASN A 113 -13.73 -15.19 3.07
CA ASN A 113 -12.97 -16.43 3.13
C ASN A 113 -12.22 -16.63 4.46
N LEU A 114 -12.87 -16.29 5.57
CA LEU A 114 -12.26 -16.22 6.89
C LEU A 114 -11.53 -17.51 7.31
N SER A 115 -12.08 -18.68 7.01
CA SER A 115 -11.48 -19.99 7.36
C SER A 115 -10.11 -20.22 6.71
N GLU A 116 -9.94 -19.80 5.45
CA GLU A 116 -8.66 -19.89 4.75
C GLU A 116 -7.65 -18.91 5.34
N ILE A 117 -8.10 -17.69 5.65
CA ILE A 117 -7.27 -16.64 6.23
C ILE A 117 -6.82 -17.00 7.66
N GLU A 118 -7.69 -17.59 8.48
CA GLU A 118 -7.32 -18.05 9.82
C GLU A 118 -6.29 -19.18 9.80
N SER A 119 -6.40 -20.07 8.82
CA SER A 119 -5.44 -21.16 8.62
C SER A 119 -4.06 -20.63 8.21
N ALA A 120 -4.03 -19.60 7.36
CA ALA A 120 -2.79 -18.98 6.90
C ALA A 120 -2.17 -18.03 7.94
N PHE A 121 -3.00 -17.38 8.76
CA PHE A 121 -2.58 -16.49 9.83
C PHE A 121 -3.10 -17.01 11.16
N PRO A 122 -2.43 -17.99 11.79
CA PRO A 122 -2.79 -18.37 13.15
C PRO A 122 -2.64 -17.13 14.04
N ALA A 123 -3.66 -16.83 14.83
CA ALA A 123 -3.54 -15.81 15.85
C ALA A 123 -2.30 -16.14 16.71
N ARG A 124 -1.36 -15.19 16.85
CA ARG A 124 -0.08 -15.41 17.56
C ARG A 124 -0.22 -15.92 18.99
N VAL A 125 -1.42 -15.91 19.53
CA VAL A 125 -1.72 -16.32 20.89
C VAL A 125 -3.02 -17.11 20.83
N ALA A 126 -3.01 -18.33 21.38
CA ALA A 126 -4.24 -19.08 21.57
C ALA A 126 -5.24 -18.21 22.35
N PRO A 127 -6.55 -18.23 22.01
CA PRO A 127 -7.55 -17.38 22.66
C PRO A 127 -7.63 -17.55 24.19
N GLU A 128 -7.06 -18.63 24.73
CA GLU A 128 -7.08 -19.00 26.15
C GLU A 128 -5.92 -18.42 26.99
N GLN A 129 -4.90 -17.83 26.36
CA GLN A 129 -3.81 -17.17 27.09
C GLN A 129 -4.16 -15.70 27.34
N GLU A 130 -4.59 -15.39 28.58
CA GLU A 130 -4.81 -14.02 29.04
C GLU A 130 -3.55 -13.18 28.77
N ARG A 131 -3.66 -12.11 27.98
CA ARG A 131 -2.53 -11.22 27.76
C ARG A 131 -2.31 -10.32 28.99
N PRO A 132 -1.05 -10.01 29.36
CA PRO A 132 -0.81 -9.00 30.38
C PRO A 132 -1.46 -7.69 29.95
N SER A 133 -2.17 -7.07 30.89
CA SER A 133 -2.79 -5.77 30.71
C SER A 133 -1.75 -4.69 30.39
N ARG A 134 -2.21 -3.52 29.95
CA ARG A 134 -1.32 -2.40 29.58
C ARG A 134 -0.35 -2.03 30.71
N VAL A 135 -0.82 -2.03 31.96
CA VAL A 135 -0.01 -1.71 33.15
C VAL A 135 1.00 -2.81 33.43
N GLU A 136 0.57 -4.07 33.35
CA GLU A 136 1.44 -5.24 33.60
C GLU A 136 2.55 -5.34 32.56
N ARG A 137 2.23 -5.09 31.28
CA ARG A 137 3.23 -4.96 30.20
C ARG A 137 4.25 -3.86 30.47
N GLN A 138 3.81 -2.72 30.99
CA GLN A 138 4.69 -1.60 31.28
C GLN A 138 5.68 -1.97 32.40
N ILE A 139 5.20 -2.65 33.44
CA ILE A 139 6.03 -3.16 34.53
C ILE A 139 7.02 -4.20 33.99
N LEU A 140 6.55 -5.20 33.25
CA LEU A 140 7.39 -6.25 32.67
C LEU A 140 8.48 -5.66 31.75
N ASN A 141 8.13 -4.74 30.86
CA ASN A 141 9.09 -4.12 29.94
C ASN A 141 10.08 -3.19 30.64
N PHE A 142 9.65 -2.45 31.67
CA PHE A 142 10.53 -1.57 32.44
C PHE A 142 11.62 -2.37 33.14
N HIS A 143 11.24 -3.44 33.83
CA HIS A 143 12.15 -4.32 34.55
C HIS A 143 13.03 -5.15 33.61
N LYS A 144 12.49 -5.66 32.49
CA LYS A 144 13.26 -6.34 31.43
C LYS A 144 14.34 -5.44 30.82
N LYS A 145 14.05 -4.15 30.62
CA LYS A 145 15.01 -3.18 30.04
C LYS A 145 16.07 -2.71 31.05
N ARG A 146 15.70 -2.53 32.32
CA ARG A 146 16.61 -2.00 33.36
C ARG A 146 17.35 -3.08 34.14
N GLY A 147 16.97 -4.36 34.02
CA GLY A 147 17.53 -5.45 34.81
C GLY A 147 17.20 -5.37 36.32
N SER A 148 16.26 -4.50 36.70
CA SER A 148 15.77 -4.42 38.08
C SER A 148 14.60 -5.36 38.29
N THR A 149 14.38 -5.80 39.53
CA THR A 149 13.21 -6.58 39.93
C THR A 149 12.35 -5.79 40.92
N SER A 150 11.05 -6.09 40.94
CA SER A 150 10.12 -5.62 41.97
C SER A 150 9.20 -6.77 42.36
N PRO A 151 8.60 -6.76 43.56
CA PRO A 151 7.66 -7.81 43.97
C PRO A 151 6.51 -8.00 42.97
N ARG A 152 6.04 -6.88 42.40
CA ARG A 152 4.99 -6.87 41.38
C ARG A 152 5.45 -7.46 40.05
N TYR A 153 6.73 -7.29 39.69
CA TYR A 153 7.30 -7.91 38.49
C TYR A 153 7.42 -9.44 38.65
N GLU A 154 7.86 -9.93 39.80
CA GLU A 154 7.99 -11.38 40.06
C GLU A 154 6.63 -12.08 39.98
N ALA A 155 5.60 -11.49 40.58
CA ALA A 155 4.22 -11.99 40.46
C ALA A 155 3.75 -12.04 39.00
N LEU A 156 4.07 -11.02 38.19
CA LEU A 156 3.73 -10.99 36.78
C LEU A 156 4.54 -11.97 35.94
N ARG A 157 5.80 -12.23 36.31
CA ARG A 157 6.66 -13.19 35.60
C ARG A 157 6.29 -14.64 35.93
N ALA A 158 5.70 -14.89 37.10
CA ALA A 158 5.06 -16.16 37.43
C ALA A 158 3.74 -16.35 36.66
N LYS A 159 2.96 -15.28 36.49
CA LYS A 159 1.72 -15.30 35.70
C LYS A 159 1.96 -15.42 34.19
N TYR A 160 3.04 -14.82 33.70
CA TYR A 160 3.41 -14.75 32.28
C TYR A 160 4.87 -15.18 32.07
N PRO A 161 5.17 -16.49 32.11
CA PRO A 161 6.54 -17.00 32.00
C PRO A 161 7.18 -16.72 30.64
N ASP A 162 6.39 -16.66 29.56
CA ASP A 162 6.86 -16.50 28.18
C ASP A 162 6.97 -15.03 27.70
N TRP A 163 7.03 -14.04 28.60
CA TRP A 163 6.99 -12.61 28.26
C TRP A 163 8.34 -11.91 27.97
#